data_AF-A0A972SSM2-F1
#
_entry.id   AF-A0A972SSM2-F1
#
_cell.length_a   1.000
_cell.length_b   1.000
_cell.length_c   1.000
_cell.angle_alpha   90.00
_cell.angle_beta   90.00
_cell.angle_gamma   90.00
#
_symmetry.space_group_name_H-M   'P 1'
#
loop_
_entity.id
_entity.type
_entity.pdbx_description
1 polymer ?
#
loop_
_entity_poly.entity_id
_entity_poly.type
_entity_poly.pdbx_seq_one_letter_code
_entity_poly.pdbx_strand_id
1 'polypeptide(L)'
;MCRYCTEYGNGTKWYLNPDNYRPELFQAPGHNTAYDMLSGVYKNSFEVGATADSEDTLPDYNFGGAFNIALEKITQHQGQVLPLEDALKVIDMTPGDRFLLMHCACRRHFGHKDVFSCLFFDPVVDRALEQRPWETDSRVITREEAKEFEKEMDRLGLVHSLWDSGVDSDGKPPIVMCHCLETDCMPTRIRAHFGIVNAQRKGEYVSVVDRKKCAEGCTKMPLCLPRCPFGALRYSPLDMIASVNISRCFGCGLCRTVCPTGAVRLVDRTTYPALVDEW
;
A
#
# COMPACT_ATOMS: atom_id res chain seq x y z
N MET A 1 -2.33 -0.79 18.51
CA MET A 1 -2.67 -0.08 17.24
C MET A 1 -1.38 0.42 16.65
N CYS A 2 -1.33 0.68 15.34
CA CYS A 2 -0.14 1.24 14.71
C CYS A 2 0.24 2.63 15.26
N ARG A 3 1.49 3.07 15.04
CA ARG A 3 1.95 4.43 15.38
C ARG A 3 1.01 5.51 14.84
N TYR A 4 0.70 5.47 13.54
CA TYR A 4 -0.20 6.45 12.92
C TYR A 4 -1.61 6.41 13.49
N CYS A 5 -2.09 5.24 13.86
CA CYS A 5 -3.41 5.06 14.45
C CYS A 5 -3.45 5.72 15.84
N THR A 6 -2.33 5.68 16.56
CA THR A 6 -2.18 6.35 17.87
C THR A 6 -2.06 7.86 17.71
N GLU A 7 -1.26 8.33 16.75
CA GLU A 7 -0.96 9.75 16.55
C GLU A 7 -2.08 10.50 15.80
N TYR A 8 -2.62 9.89 14.75
CA TYR A 8 -3.53 10.52 13.78
C TYR A 8 -4.87 9.80 13.65
N GLY A 9 -5.14 8.79 14.48
CA GLY A 9 -6.36 7.98 14.38
C GLY A 9 -7.53 8.47 15.23
N ASN A 10 -7.33 9.35 16.21
CA ASN A 10 -8.41 9.84 17.09
C ASN A 10 -9.28 8.70 17.66
N GLY A 11 -8.64 7.65 18.17
CA GLY A 11 -9.33 6.45 18.71
C GLY A 11 -9.77 5.42 17.66
N THR A 12 -9.54 5.68 16.37
CA THR A 12 -9.70 4.72 15.27
C THR A 12 -8.38 4.55 14.52
N LYS A 13 -8.41 3.88 13.37
CA LYS A 13 -7.25 3.78 12.46
C LYS A 13 -7.04 5.13 11.78
N TRP A 14 -5.79 5.51 11.50
CA TRP A 14 -5.50 6.82 10.91
C TRP A 14 -6.29 7.08 9.62
N TYR A 15 -6.36 6.09 8.74
CA TYR A 15 -7.10 6.18 7.50
C TYR A 15 -8.63 6.08 7.68
N LEU A 16 -9.13 5.82 8.88
CA LEU A 16 -10.55 5.87 9.23
C LEU A 16 -10.91 7.08 10.10
N ASN A 17 -9.96 8.00 10.33
CA ASN A 17 -10.22 9.25 11.01
C ASN A 17 -10.69 10.32 10.00
N PRO A 18 -11.93 10.84 10.10
CA PRO A 18 -12.43 11.89 9.20
C PRO A 18 -11.57 13.16 9.20
N ASP A 19 -10.89 13.47 10.31
CA ASP A 19 -10.02 14.65 10.40
C ASP A 19 -8.86 14.61 9.40
N ASN A 20 -8.43 13.42 8.97
CA ASN A 20 -7.39 13.26 7.96
C ASN A 20 -7.87 13.51 6.53
N TYR A 21 -9.17 13.74 6.31
CA TYR A 21 -9.75 14.01 4.99
C TYR A 21 -10.13 15.48 4.79
N ARG A 22 -9.83 16.34 5.76
CA ARG A 22 -10.10 17.78 5.68
C ARG A 22 -9.35 18.42 4.51
N PRO A 23 -10.02 19.15 3.59
CA PRO A 23 -9.37 19.78 2.44
C PRO A 23 -8.19 20.71 2.79
N GLU A 24 -8.24 21.35 3.96
CA GLU A 24 -7.21 22.28 4.43
C GLU A 24 -5.87 21.58 4.67
N LEU A 25 -5.88 20.30 5.04
CA LEU A 25 -4.65 19.52 5.26
C LEU A 25 -3.85 19.34 3.98
N PHE A 26 -4.51 19.18 2.83
CA PHE A 26 -3.84 19.02 1.55
C PHE A 26 -3.15 20.32 1.07
N GLN A 27 -3.52 21.47 1.64
CA GLN A 27 -2.93 22.77 1.35
C GLN A 27 -1.88 23.19 2.38
N ALA A 28 -1.81 22.51 3.53
CA ALA A 28 -0.89 22.84 4.60
C ALA A 28 0.58 22.60 4.18
N PRO A 29 1.54 23.37 4.72
CA PRO A 29 2.95 23.24 4.38
C PRO A 29 3.47 21.81 4.57
N GLY A 30 4.17 21.28 3.56
CA GLY A 30 4.75 19.94 3.60
C GLY A 30 3.81 18.80 3.19
N HIS A 31 2.49 18.93 3.36
CA HIS A 31 1.51 17.90 2.94
C HIS A 31 1.41 17.68 1.41
N ASN A 32 2.25 18.36 0.63
CA ASN A 32 2.41 18.14 -0.80
C ASN A 32 3.70 17.38 -1.16
N THR A 33 4.59 17.10 -0.21
CA THR A 33 5.91 16.52 -0.49
C THR A 33 5.82 15.13 -1.12
N ALA A 34 5.02 14.22 -0.56
CA ALA A 34 4.85 12.90 -1.18
C ALA A 34 4.14 12.98 -2.53
N TYR A 35 3.23 13.94 -2.67
CA TYR A 35 2.53 14.16 -3.91
C TYR A 35 3.51 14.62 -5.02
N ASP A 36 4.38 15.60 -4.74
CA ASP A 36 5.40 16.06 -5.69
C ASP A 36 6.43 14.96 -6.01
N MET A 37 6.68 14.05 -5.06
CA MET A 37 7.51 12.86 -5.29
C MET A 37 6.88 11.84 -6.24
N LEU A 38 5.55 11.70 -6.24
CA LEU A 38 4.81 10.71 -7.04
C LEU A 38 4.32 11.23 -8.40
N SER A 39 4.15 12.54 -8.53
CA SER A 39 3.47 13.16 -9.67
C SER A 39 4.16 14.40 -10.22
N GLY A 40 5.30 14.81 -9.66
CA GLY A 40 6.02 16.02 -10.02
C GLY A 40 6.43 16.12 -11.49
N VAL A 41 6.64 17.36 -11.94
CA VAL A 41 6.86 17.77 -13.34
C VAL A 41 8.21 17.32 -13.91
N TYR A 42 9.21 17.14 -13.04
CA TYR A 42 10.39 16.37 -13.39
C TYR A 42 9.90 14.92 -13.47
N LYS A 43 10.01 14.26 -14.65
CA LYS A 43 9.90 12.78 -14.78
C LYS A 43 10.31 12.22 -13.44
N ASN A 44 9.41 11.59 -12.70
CA ASN A 44 9.54 11.40 -11.26
C ASN A 44 11.02 11.22 -10.85
N SER A 45 11.52 11.83 -9.77
CA SER A 45 12.90 11.53 -9.33
C SER A 45 13.14 10.01 -9.15
N PHE A 46 12.06 9.21 -9.11
CA PHE A 46 12.05 7.79 -9.41
C PHE A 46 12.16 7.45 -10.93
N GLU A 47 11.26 7.82 -11.82
CA GLU A 47 11.26 7.45 -13.25
C GLU A 47 12.54 7.81 -14.06
N VAL A 48 13.24 8.91 -13.76
CA VAL A 48 14.58 9.22 -14.33
C VAL A 48 15.75 8.64 -13.53
N GLY A 49 15.44 7.97 -12.42
CA GLY A 49 16.39 7.54 -11.42
C GLY A 49 16.74 8.69 -10.49
N ALA A 50 16.87 8.39 -9.20
CA ALA A 50 17.40 9.34 -8.20
C ALA A 50 18.82 9.81 -8.57
N THR A 51 19.42 9.17 -9.58
CA THR A 51 20.72 9.46 -10.15
C THR A 51 20.73 10.56 -11.22
N ALA A 52 19.61 10.85 -11.89
CA ALA A 52 19.59 11.94 -12.87
C ALA A 52 19.79 13.31 -12.22
N ASP A 53 19.26 13.50 -11.00
CA ASP A 53 19.57 14.65 -10.15
C ASP A 53 20.89 14.48 -9.38
N SER A 54 21.46 13.27 -9.33
CA SER A 54 22.68 12.99 -8.55
C SER A 54 23.97 13.38 -9.28
N GLU A 55 23.95 13.50 -10.60
CA GLU A 55 25.09 14.01 -11.37
C GLU A 55 25.46 15.44 -10.93
N ASP A 56 24.49 16.24 -10.50
CA ASP A 56 24.71 17.61 -10.02
C ASP A 56 24.79 17.74 -8.48
N THR A 57 24.34 16.73 -7.71
CA THR A 57 24.19 16.86 -6.24
C THR A 57 25.07 15.93 -5.40
N LEU A 58 25.68 14.90 -5.99
CA LEU A 58 26.61 14.02 -5.26
C LEU A 58 28.07 14.34 -5.63
N PRO A 59 28.82 15.06 -4.77
CA PRO A 59 30.23 15.36 -5.04
C PRO A 59 31.13 14.12 -5.08
N ASP A 60 30.65 12.98 -4.54
CA ASP A 60 31.30 11.68 -4.61
C ASP A 60 30.27 10.60 -4.94
N TYR A 61 30.52 9.82 -6.00
CA TYR A 61 29.81 8.59 -6.37
C TYR A 61 30.04 7.46 -5.35
N ASN A 62 29.87 7.73 -4.06
CA ASN A 62 29.89 6.68 -3.05
C ASN A 62 28.48 6.11 -2.91
N PHE A 63 28.35 4.80 -3.14
CA PHE A 63 27.11 4.03 -2.98
C PHE A 63 26.39 4.33 -1.66
N GLY A 64 27.14 4.64 -0.58
CA GLY A 64 26.56 5.05 0.70
C GLY A 64 25.75 6.35 0.64
N GLY A 65 26.19 7.36 -0.10
CA GLY A 65 25.49 8.64 -0.23
C GLY A 65 24.20 8.50 -1.03
N ALA A 66 24.26 7.84 -2.18
CA ALA A 66 23.08 7.53 -3.00
C ALA A 66 22.07 6.63 -2.25
N PHE A 67 22.57 5.65 -1.49
CA PHE A 67 21.72 4.78 -0.66
C PHE A 67 21.04 5.55 0.47
N ASN A 68 21.74 6.48 1.13
CA ASN A 68 21.16 7.29 2.20
C ASN A 68 20.08 8.24 1.68
N ILE A 69 20.28 8.90 0.53
CA ILE A 69 19.26 9.76 -0.10
C ILE A 69 18.06 8.93 -0.54
N ALA A 70 18.30 7.76 -1.14
CA ALA A 70 17.22 6.85 -1.51
C ALA A 70 16.43 6.39 -0.28
N LEU A 71 17.12 6.05 0.82
CA LEU A 71 16.48 5.67 2.08
C LEU A 71 15.64 6.81 2.65
N GLU A 72 16.19 8.03 2.70
CA GLU A 72 15.51 9.22 3.17
C GLU A 72 14.22 9.48 2.38
N LYS A 73 14.30 9.51 1.04
CA LYS A 73 13.13 9.69 0.16
C LYS A 73 12.08 8.58 0.31
N ILE A 74 12.50 7.32 0.42
CA ILE A 74 11.59 6.17 0.58
C ILE A 74 10.91 6.19 1.96
N THR A 75 11.53 6.82 2.96
CA THR A 75 10.92 6.97 4.29
C THR A 75 10.01 8.19 4.42
N GLN A 76 10.06 9.15 3.49
CA GLN A 76 9.19 10.33 3.52
C GLN A 76 7.77 10.01 3.06
N HIS A 77 7.59 9.09 2.12
CA HIS A 77 6.29 8.60 1.69
C HIS A 77 6.05 7.21 2.26
N GLN A 78 5.10 7.08 3.19
CA GLN A 78 4.89 5.83 3.94
C GLN A 78 3.54 5.21 3.58
N GLY A 79 3.58 3.92 3.27
CA GLY A 79 2.41 3.14 2.92
C GLY A 79 1.94 2.30 4.10
N GLN A 80 0.66 1.91 4.08
CA GLN A 80 0.14 0.84 4.91
C GLN A 80 -0.74 -0.11 4.08
N VAL A 81 -0.51 -1.41 4.24
CA VAL A 81 -1.33 -2.46 3.64
C VAL A 81 -2.72 -2.50 4.27
N LEU A 82 -3.75 -2.57 3.44
CA LEU A 82 -5.14 -2.67 3.85
C LEU A 82 -5.78 -3.97 3.33
N PRO A 83 -6.77 -4.54 4.04
CA PRO A 83 -7.72 -5.46 3.44
C PRO A 83 -8.75 -4.69 2.60
N LEU A 84 -9.39 -5.39 1.64
CA LEU A 84 -10.39 -4.82 0.74
C LEU A 84 -11.49 -4.02 1.47
N GLU A 85 -12.00 -4.50 2.62
CA GLU A 85 -13.07 -3.79 3.32
C GLU A 85 -12.65 -2.41 3.83
N ASP A 86 -11.38 -2.25 4.18
CA ASP A 86 -10.86 -0.97 4.64
C ASP A 86 -10.50 -0.07 3.45
N ALA A 87 -9.99 -0.63 2.35
CA ALA A 87 -9.80 0.10 1.09
C ALA A 87 -11.11 0.73 0.59
N LEU A 88 -12.21 -0.03 0.62
CA LEU A 88 -13.53 0.47 0.24
C LEU A 88 -14.03 1.59 1.17
N LYS A 89 -13.78 1.49 2.49
CA LYS A 89 -14.13 2.57 3.43
C LYS A 89 -13.32 3.83 3.16
N VAL A 90 -12.04 3.69 2.83
CA VAL A 90 -11.19 4.84 2.49
C VAL A 90 -11.76 5.56 1.26
N ILE A 91 -12.17 4.79 0.23
CA ILE A 91 -12.87 5.36 -0.93
C ILE A 91 -14.16 6.07 -0.50
N ASP A 92 -14.95 5.50 0.40
CA ASP A 92 -16.18 6.12 0.90
C ASP A 92 -15.91 7.40 1.73
N MET A 93 -14.74 7.50 2.37
CA MET A 93 -14.33 8.66 3.17
C MET A 93 -13.74 9.81 2.35
N THR A 94 -13.34 9.57 1.09
CA THR A 94 -12.84 10.61 0.20
C THR A 94 -13.88 11.72 0.02
N PRO A 95 -13.53 13.01 0.28
CA PRO A 95 -14.48 14.13 0.23
C PRO A 95 -15.12 14.38 -1.14
N GLY A 96 -14.35 14.16 -2.22
CA GLY A 96 -14.80 14.31 -3.60
C GLY A 96 -15.26 12.99 -4.23
N ASP A 97 -15.89 13.09 -5.40
CA ASP A 97 -16.35 11.92 -6.18
C ASP A 97 -15.39 11.54 -7.32
N ARG A 98 -14.28 12.28 -7.48
CA ARG A 98 -13.29 12.01 -8.52
C ARG A 98 -12.11 11.22 -7.96
N PHE A 99 -11.72 10.23 -8.73
CA PHE A 99 -10.55 9.40 -8.49
C PHE A 99 -9.75 9.35 -9.78
N LEU A 100 -8.43 9.52 -9.69
CA LEU A 100 -7.57 9.48 -10.87
C LEU A 100 -6.84 8.14 -10.93
N LEU A 101 -7.25 7.34 -11.89
CA LEU A 101 -6.62 6.07 -12.22
C LEU A 101 -5.51 6.30 -13.25
N MET A 102 -4.28 5.93 -12.88
CA MET A 102 -3.11 6.07 -13.73
C MET A 102 -2.13 4.90 -13.60
N HIS A 103 -1.11 4.93 -14.45
CA HIS A 103 0.02 4.03 -14.38
C HIS A 103 0.89 4.28 -13.15
N CYS A 104 1.41 3.21 -12.55
CA CYS A 104 2.27 3.32 -11.38
C CYS A 104 3.69 3.79 -11.76
N ALA A 105 4.07 4.99 -11.30
CA ALA A 105 5.40 5.56 -11.48
C ALA A 105 6.52 4.65 -10.95
N CYS A 106 6.33 4.09 -9.75
CA CYS A 106 7.30 3.20 -9.12
C CYS A 106 7.54 1.92 -9.93
N ARG A 107 6.49 1.39 -10.57
CA ARG A 107 6.57 0.19 -11.41
C ARG A 107 7.35 0.48 -12.69
N ARG A 108 7.08 1.61 -13.33
CA ARG A 108 7.80 2.09 -14.53
C ARG A 108 9.28 2.27 -14.28
N HIS A 109 9.65 2.90 -13.15
CA HIS A 109 11.05 3.15 -12.82
C HIS A 109 11.94 1.90 -12.91
N PHE A 110 11.46 0.75 -12.44
CA PHE A 110 12.24 -0.49 -12.42
C PHE A 110 12.01 -1.40 -13.63
N GLY A 111 11.46 -0.86 -14.73
CA GLY A 111 11.36 -1.57 -16.01
C GLY A 111 10.24 -2.62 -16.07
N HIS A 112 9.27 -2.56 -15.15
CA HIS A 112 8.09 -3.40 -15.21
C HIS A 112 7.04 -2.82 -16.18
N LYS A 113 6.13 -3.67 -16.65
CA LYS A 113 5.09 -3.27 -17.62
C LYS A 113 4.11 -2.25 -17.04
N ASP A 114 3.61 -1.39 -17.92
CA ASP A 114 2.55 -0.45 -17.62
C ASP A 114 1.23 -1.17 -17.30
N VAL A 115 0.68 -0.86 -16.13
CA VAL A 115 -0.70 -1.21 -15.74
C VAL A 115 -1.31 -0.08 -14.92
N PHE A 116 -2.61 0.11 -15.07
CA PHE A 116 -3.40 0.98 -14.22
C PHE A 116 -3.50 0.34 -12.83
N SER A 117 -2.74 0.90 -11.88
CA SER A 117 -2.59 0.35 -10.51
C SER A 117 -2.48 1.44 -9.44
N CYS A 118 -2.42 2.71 -9.86
CA CYS A 118 -2.28 3.86 -8.98
C CYS A 118 -3.58 4.66 -9.02
N LEU A 119 -4.23 4.82 -7.88
CA LEU A 119 -5.54 5.45 -7.73
C LEU A 119 -5.41 6.65 -6.78
N PHE A 120 -5.35 7.86 -7.32
CA PHE A 120 -5.34 9.09 -6.51
C PHE A 120 -6.76 9.53 -6.17
N PHE A 121 -6.89 10.22 -5.05
CA PHE A 121 -8.18 10.67 -4.52
C PHE A 121 -8.32 12.19 -4.62
N ASP A 122 -9.54 12.71 -4.72
CA ASP A 122 -9.76 14.13 -4.45
C ASP A 122 -9.27 14.49 -3.02
N PRO A 123 -8.69 15.69 -2.82
CA PRO A 123 -8.60 16.80 -3.77
C PRO A 123 -7.34 16.82 -4.66
N VAL A 124 -6.49 15.79 -4.62
CA VAL A 124 -5.19 15.82 -5.34
C VAL A 124 -5.28 15.45 -6.83
N VAL A 125 -6.48 15.13 -7.34
CA VAL A 125 -6.73 14.74 -8.74
C VAL A 125 -6.33 15.82 -9.74
N ASP A 126 -6.76 17.07 -9.54
CA ASP A 126 -6.49 18.15 -10.50
C ASP A 126 -4.99 18.41 -10.63
N ARG A 127 -4.31 18.47 -9.48
CA ARG A 127 -2.86 18.65 -9.44
C ARG A 127 -2.16 17.49 -10.17
N ALA A 128 -2.60 16.25 -9.96
CA ALA A 128 -1.98 15.07 -10.57
C ALA A 128 -2.09 15.08 -12.10
N LEU A 129 -3.18 15.61 -12.63
CA LEU A 129 -3.36 15.85 -14.06
C LEU A 129 -2.48 17.00 -14.57
N GLU A 130 -2.42 18.12 -13.85
CA GLU A 130 -1.62 19.29 -14.22
C GLU A 130 -0.12 18.99 -14.28
N GLN A 131 0.39 18.18 -13.35
CA GLN A 131 1.81 17.88 -13.28
C GLN A 131 2.27 16.77 -14.21
N ARG A 132 1.33 15.98 -14.79
CA ARG A 132 1.63 14.88 -15.71
C ARG A 132 0.98 15.07 -17.08
N PRO A 133 1.25 16.18 -17.80
CA PRO A 133 0.63 16.46 -19.10
C PRO A 133 0.98 15.43 -20.18
N TRP A 134 2.02 14.63 -20.00
CA TRP A 134 2.42 13.56 -20.93
C TRP A 134 1.64 12.25 -20.72
N GLU A 135 0.93 12.09 -19.61
CA GLU A 135 0.17 10.87 -19.29
C GLU A 135 -1.24 10.92 -19.89
N THR A 136 -1.32 10.80 -21.22
CA THR A 136 -2.54 11.10 -21.99
C THR A 136 -3.67 10.08 -21.82
N ASP A 137 -3.41 8.92 -21.22
CA ASP A 137 -4.35 7.82 -21.04
C ASP A 137 -4.81 7.63 -19.57
N SER A 138 -4.47 8.56 -18.68
CA SER A 138 -5.04 8.60 -17.33
C SER A 138 -6.56 8.81 -17.36
N ARG A 139 -7.26 8.24 -16.39
CA ARG A 139 -8.73 8.26 -16.34
C ARG A 139 -9.21 8.82 -15.02
N VAL A 140 -10.05 9.86 -15.08
CA VAL A 140 -10.86 10.26 -13.94
C VAL A 140 -12.09 9.36 -13.89
N ILE A 141 -12.27 8.66 -12.78
CA ILE A 141 -13.36 7.72 -12.54
C ILE A 141 -14.18 8.16 -11.31
N THR A 142 -15.40 7.68 -11.24
CA THR A 142 -16.33 7.91 -10.13
C THR A 142 -15.99 7.04 -8.92
N ARG A 143 -16.59 7.32 -7.76
CA ARG A 143 -16.45 6.49 -6.56
C ARG A 143 -16.87 5.04 -6.77
N GLU A 144 -17.98 4.80 -7.47
CA GLU A 144 -18.44 3.42 -7.73
C GLU A 144 -17.48 2.66 -8.65
N GLU A 145 -16.95 3.32 -9.69
CA GLU A 145 -15.91 2.74 -10.54
C GLU A 145 -14.61 2.48 -9.78
N ALA A 146 -14.23 3.37 -8.86
CA ALA A 146 -13.08 3.16 -7.98
C ALA A 146 -13.28 1.95 -7.06
N LYS A 147 -14.46 1.79 -6.45
CA LYS A 147 -14.79 0.62 -5.63
C LYS A 147 -14.77 -0.67 -6.44
N GLU A 148 -15.24 -0.64 -7.69
CA GLU A 148 -15.18 -1.81 -8.57
C GLU A 148 -13.74 -2.13 -8.99
N PHE A 149 -12.94 -1.11 -9.24
CA PHE A 149 -11.52 -1.26 -9.48
C PHE A 149 -10.81 -1.94 -8.31
N GLU A 150 -11.04 -1.51 -7.06
CA GLU A 150 -10.49 -2.18 -5.87
C GLU A 150 -10.86 -3.66 -5.80
N LYS A 151 -12.13 -4.00 -6.01
CA LYS A 151 -12.57 -5.41 -6.01
C LYS A 151 -11.86 -6.22 -7.09
N GLU A 152 -11.65 -5.65 -8.27
CA GLU A 152 -10.92 -6.31 -9.34
C GLU A 152 -9.44 -6.49 -8.98
N MET A 153 -8.80 -5.51 -8.35
CA MET A 153 -7.41 -5.63 -7.88
C MET A 153 -7.26 -6.74 -6.82
N ASP A 154 -8.20 -6.85 -5.86
CA ASP A 154 -8.23 -7.95 -4.88
C ASP A 154 -8.38 -9.30 -5.58
N ARG A 155 -9.29 -9.40 -6.57
CA ARG A 155 -9.52 -10.62 -7.36
C ARG A 155 -8.27 -11.06 -8.13
N LEU A 156 -7.54 -10.10 -8.70
CA LEU A 156 -6.25 -10.32 -9.36
C LEU A 156 -5.15 -10.67 -8.36
N GLY A 157 -5.36 -10.43 -7.07
CA GLY A 157 -4.43 -10.75 -5.98
C GLY A 157 -3.41 -9.66 -5.73
N LEU A 158 -3.69 -8.42 -6.14
CA LEU A 158 -2.83 -7.27 -5.90
C LEU A 158 -3.09 -6.71 -4.51
N VAL A 159 -2.04 -6.25 -3.82
CA VAL A 159 -2.16 -5.74 -2.47
C VAL A 159 -2.66 -4.30 -2.51
N HIS A 160 -3.73 -4.01 -1.77
CA HIS A 160 -4.16 -2.64 -1.47
C HIS A 160 -3.17 -2.00 -0.51
N SER A 161 -2.48 -0.97 -0.99
CA SER A 161 -1.55 -0.19 -0.19
C SER A 161 -1.97 1.26 -0.20
N LEU A 162 -2.34 1.78 0.96
CA LEU A 162 -2.71 3.17 1.11
C LEU A 162 -1.52 4.01 1.52
N TRP A 163 -1.39 5.18 0.91
CA TRP A 163 -0.26 6.06 1.16
C TRP A 163 -0.67 7.48 1.53
N ASP A 164 0.15 8.08 2.38
CA ASP A 164 -0.05 9.41 2.92
C ASP A 164 0.79 10.50 2.23
N SER A 165 0.42 11.76 2.48
CA SER A 165 1.07 12.99 2.00
C SER A 165 2.54 13.24 2.40
N GLY A 166 3.09 12.45 3.33
CA GLY A 166 4.51 12.40 3.64
C GLY A 166 5.01 13.30 4.76
N VAL A 167 4.12 13.88 5.58
CA VAL A 167 4.52 14.72 6.72
C VAL A 167 3.85 14.24 8.01
N ASP A 168 4.63 14.21 9.09
CA ASP A 168 4.19 13.90 10.46
C ASP A 168 3.88 15.22 11.20
N SER A 169 2.72 15.86 10.90
CA SER A 169 2.33 17.17 11.46
C SER A 169 0.86 17.21 11.95
N ASP A 170 0.03 18.10 11.39
CA ASP A 170 -1.34 18.43 11.78
C ASP A 170 -2.41 17.47 11.22
N GLY A 171 -1.96 16.38 10.59
CA GLY A 171 -2.80 15.30 10.11
C GLY A 171 -2.00 14.28 9.31
N LYS A 172 -2.69 13.26 8.81
CA LYS A 172 -2.11 12.23 7.95
C LYS A 172 -3.01 11.98 6.73
N PRO A 173 -3.12 12.92 5.78
CA PRO A 173 -4.07 12.79 4.69
C PRO A 173 -3.70 11.65 3.74
N PRO A 174 -4.62 10.69 3.48
CA PRO A 174 -4.47 9.70 2.43
C PRO A 174 -4.54 10.36 1.06
N ILE A 175 -3.58 10.08 0.18
CA ILE A 175 -3.50 10.73 -1.15
C ILE A 175 -3.64 9.74 -2.31
N VAL A 176 -3.24 8.48 -2.11
CA VAL A 176 -3.20 7.48 -3.19
C VAL A 176 -3.32 6.06 -2.66
N MET A 177 -4.05 5.21 -3.40
CA MET A 177 -3.99 3.76 -3.26
C MET A 177 -3.19 3.14 -4.40
N CYS A 178 -2.27 2.24 -4.04
CA CYS A 178 -1.46 1.49 -4.98
C CYS A 178 -1.83 0.00 -4.94
N HIS A 179 -1.77 -0.66 -6.10
CA HIS A 179 -2.16 -2.06 -6.30
C HIS A 179 -1.02 -2.84 -6.92
N CYS A 180 -0.20 -3.48 -6.10
CA CYS A 180 0.98 -4.18 -6.60
C CYS A 180 1.30 -5.43 -5.79
N LEU A 181 2.11 -6.32 -6.38
CA LEU A 181 2.75 -7.43 -5.68
C LEU A 181 4.14 -7.01 -5.19
N GLU A 182 4.73 -7.78 -4.28
CA GLU A 182 6.12 -7.56 -3.83
C GLU A 182 7.13 -7.64 -4.98
N THR A 183 6.79 -8.32 -6.08
CA THR A 183 7.64 -8.44 -7.27
C THR A 183 7.68 -7.15 -8.09
N ASP A 184 6.64 -6.34 -8.05
CA ASP A 184 6.47 -5.14 -8.86
C ASP A 184 6.62 -3.84 -8.04
N CYS A 185 6.34 -3.92 -6.73
CA CYS A 185 6.31 -2.77 -5.83
C CYS A 185 7.63 -2.61 -5.10
N MET A 186 8.40 -1.57 -5.42
CA MET A 186 9.66 -1.31 -4.72
C MET A 186 9.49 -1.17 -3.20
N PRO A 187 8.57 -0.35 -2.65
CA PRO A 187 8.49 -0.19 -1.21
C PRO A 187 8.11 -1.49 -0.48
N THR A 188 7.18 -2.25 -1.05
CA THR A 188 6.81 -3.58 -0.54
C THR A 188 7.99 -4.55 -0.61
N ARG A 189 8.74 -4.54 -1.71
CA ARG A 189 9.95 -5.35 -1.88
C ARG A 189 11.02 -4.99 -0.85
N ILE A 190 11.24 -3.70 -0.63
CA ILE A 190 12.19 -3.20 0.35
C ILE A 190 11.80 -3.63 1.76
N ARG A 191 10.52 -3.49 2.11
CA ARG A 191 10.02 -3.97 3.40
C ARG A 191 10.17 -5.49 3.53
N ALA A 192 9.75 -6.24 2.53
CA ALA A 192 9.69 -7.70 2.57
C ALA A 192 11.09 -8.36 2.57
N HIS A 193 12.06 -7.79 1.86
CA HIS A 193 13.40 -8.39 1.72
C HIS A 193 14.48 -7.73 2.58
N PHE A 194 14.39 -6.42 2.87
CA PHE A 194 15.40 -5.69 3.65
C PHE A 194 14.90 -5.24 5.02
N GLY A 195 13.61 -5.44 5.34
CA GLY A 195 13.08 -5.15 6.67
C GLY A 195 12.90 -3.67 6.99
N ILE A 196 13.01 -2.76 6.02
CA ILE A 196 12.85 -1.31 6.24
C ILE A 196 11.38 -1.01 6.51
N VAL A 197 11.03 -0.87 7.80
CA VAL A 197 9.64 -0.77 8.29
C VAL A 197 8.86 0.35 7.62
N ASN A 198 9.46 1.54 7.56
CA ASN A 198 8.78 2.74 7.08
C ASN A 198 8.55 2.77 5.57
N ALA A 199 9.17 1.87 4.80
CA ALA A 199 8.91 1.78 3.37
C ALA A 199 7.48 1.27 3.08
N GLN A 200 6.97 0.36 3.89
CA GLN A 200 5.62 -0.18 3.75
C GLN A 200 5.21 -0.83 5.07
N ARG A 201 4.14 -0.34 5.70
CA ARG A 201 3.63 -0.92 6.94
C ARG A 201 2.64 -2.04 6.66
N LYS A 202 2.63 -3.02 7.55
CA LYS A 202 1.63 -4.07 7.71
C LYS A 202 0.32 -3.42 8.16
N GLY A 203 -0.80 -4.02 7.77
CA GLY A 203 -2.12 -3.58 8.19
C GLY A 203 -2.42 -3.91 9.65
N GLU A 204 -3.52 -3.33 10.14
CA GLU A 204 -4.07 -3.56 11.49
C GLU A 204 -4.56 -5.00 11.74
N TYR A 205 -4.44 -5.88 10.75
CA TYR A 205 -4.94 -7.24 10.83
C TYR A 205 -3.86 -8.28 10.61
N VAL A 206 -4.15 -9.50 11.07
CA VAL A 206 -3.41 -10.70 10.77
C VAL A 206 -4.36 -11.82 10.36
N SER A 207 -3.95 -12.61 9.37
CA SER A 207 -4.72 -13.79 8.96
C SER A 207 -4.55 -14.93 9.95
N VAL A 208 -5.63 -15.62 10.25
CA VAL A 208 -5.64 -16.83 11.07
C VAL A 208 -6.52 -17.88 10.41
N VAL A 209 -6.20 -19.16 10.64
CA VAL A 209 -6.86 -20.29 9.99
C VAL A 209 -7.65 -21.10 11.00
N ASP A 210 -8.94 -21.27 10.76
CA ASP A 210 -9.76 -22.30 11.42
C ASP A 210 -9.37 -23.67 10.86
N ARG A 211 -8.73 -24.48 11.69
CA ARG A 211 -8.22 -25.80 11.30
C ARG A 211 -9.32 -26.76 10.87
N LYS A 212 -10.50 -26.71 11.48
CA LYS A 212 -11.61 -27.63 11.17
C LYS A 212 -12.17 -27.30 9.78
N LYS A 213 -12.51 -26.03 9.54
CA LYS A 213 -12.97 -25.57 8.23
C LYS A 213 -11.91 -25.71 7.15
N CYS A 214 -10.63 -25.57 7.48
CA CYS A 214 -9.55 -25.74 6.52
C CYS A 214 -9.46 -27.19 6.03
N ALA A 215 -9.62 -28.16 6.94
CA ALA A 215 -9.56 -29.58 6.62
C ALA A 215 -10.74 -30.06 5.74
N GLU A 216 -11.86 -29.32 5.74
CA GLU A 216 -13.01 -29.57 4.84
C GLU A 216 -12.71 -29.15 3.38
N GLY A 217 -11.63 -28.39 3.14
CA GLY A 217 -11.34 -27.75 1.85
C GLY A 217 -10.02 -28.15 1.21
N CYS A 218 -9.81 -27.70 -0.03
CA CYS A 218 -8.53 -27.78 -0.76
C CYS A 218 -7.85 -29.17 -0.72
N THR A 219 -8.51 -30.20 -1.25
CA THR A 219 -8.02 -31.59 -1.25
C THR A 219 -6.79 -31.86 -2.12
N LYS A 220 -6.41 -30.92 -3.00
CA LYS A 220 -5.28 -31.08 -3.93
C LYS A 220 -4.36 -29.87 -3.97
N MET A 221 -4.92 -28.66 -3.97
CA MET A 221 -4.15 -27.43 -4.09
C MET A 221 -4.69 -26.37 -3.12
N PRO A 222 -3.88 -25.88 -2.17
CA PRO A 222 -4.29 -24.81 -1.28
C PRO A 222 -4.29 -23.47 -2.02
N LEU A 223 -5.48 -22.97 -2.37
CA LEU A 223 -5.65 -21.75 -3.16
C LEU A 223 -5.12 -20.48 -2.46
N CYS A 224 -5.09 -20.48 -1.13
CA CYS A 224 -4.60 -19.36 -0.34
C CYS A 224 -3.08 -19.16 -0.43
N LEU A 225 -2.31 -20.25 -0.60
CA LEU A 225 -0.84 -20.21 -0.63
C LEU A 225 -0.29 -19.30 -1.75
N PRO A 226 -0.65 -19.49 -3.03
CA PRO A 226 -0.15 -18.64 -4.10
C PRO A 226 -0.67 -17.20 -4.03
N ARG A 227 -1.69 -16.92 -3.21
CA ARG A 227 -2.22 -15.56 -3.01
C ARG A 227 -1.47 -14.75 -1.97
N CYS A 228 -0.54 -15.34 -1.23
CA CYS A 228 0.26 -14.59 -0.25
C CYS A 228 1.58 -14.13 -0.87
N PRO A 229 1.71 -12.85 -1.30
CA PRO A 229 2.97 -12.38 -1.84
C PRO A 229 4.09 -12.46 -0.81
N PHE A 230 3.79 -12.14 0.46
CA PHE A 230 4.76 -12.05 1.56
C PHE A 230 5.33 -13.38 2.07
N GLY A 231 4.87 -14.50 1.52
CA GLY A 231 5.27 -15.85 1.96
C GLY A 231 4.91 -16.12 3.43
N ALA A 232 3.80 -15.59 3.93
CA ALA A 232 3.34 -15.80 5.30
C ALA A 232 2.60 -17.15 5.51
N LEU A 233 2.08 -17.76 4.44
CA LEU A 233 1.36 -19.03 4.53
C LEU A 233 2.30 -20.23 4.38
N ARG A 234 2.01 -21.30 5.12
CA ARG A 234 2.58 -22.64 4.98
C ARG A 234 1.45 -23.65 4.91
N TYR A 235 1.71 -24.80 4.30
CA TYR A 235 0.73 -25.87 4.16
C TYR A 235 1.32 -27.18 4.64
N SER A 236 0.59 -27.88 5.51
CA SER A 236 0.93 -29.24 5.93
C SER A 236 0.24 -30.22 4.97
N PRO A 237 0.97 -30.95 4.11
CA PRO A 237 0.37 -31.97 3.25
C PRO A 237 -0.09 -33.21 4.04
N LEU A 238 0.42 -33.40 5.26
CA LEU A 238 -0.02 -34.49 6.15
C LEU A 238 -1.39 -34.18 6.75
N ASP A 239 -1.56 -32.97 7.29
CA ASP A 239 -2.80 -32.55 7.94
C ASP A 239 -3.82 -31.95 6.95
N MET A 240 -3.37 -31.65 5.72
CA MET A 240 -4.13 -30.90 4.72
C MET A 240 -4.61 -29.53 5.22
N ILE A 241 -3.81 -28.88 6.07
CA ILE A 241 -4.16 -27.62 6.74
C ILE A 241 -3.11 -26.54 6.43
N ALA A 242 -3.60 -25.34 6.11
CA ALA A 242 -2.77 -24.15 6.03
C ALA A 242 -2.50 -23.55 7.41
N SER A 243 -1.31 -22.98 7.60
CA SER A 243 -0.92 -22.22 8.79
C SER A 243 -0.34 -20.87 8.37
N VAL A 244 -0.48 -19.88 9.24
CA VAL A 244 0.01 -18.51 8.99
C VAL A 244 1.16 -18.23 9.94
N ASN A 245 2.31 -17.85 9.38
CA ASN A 245 3.34 -17.14 10.12
C ASN A 245 2.85 -15.71 10.34
N ILE A 246 2.38 -15.44 11.56
CA ILE A 246 1.76 -14.18 11.95
C ILE A 246 2.74 -12.99 11.91
N SER A 247 4.04 -13.20 12.12
CA SER A 247 5.03 -12.11 12.04
C SER A 247 5.32 -11.71 10.60
N ARG A 248 5.24 -12.64 9.65
CA ARG A 248 5.37 -12.36 8.21
C ARG A 248 4.09 -11.89 7.54
N CYS A 249 2.94 -12.00 8.21
CA CYS A 249 1.66 -11.61 7.64
C CYS A 249 1.52 -10.08 7.61
N PHE A 250 1.20 -9.52 6.45
CA PHE A 250 0.96 -8.08 6.27
C PHE A 250 -0.52 -7.68 6.46
N GLY A 251 -1.42 -8.64 6.66
CA GLY A 251 -2.83 -8.33 6.89
C GLY A 251 -3.63 -7.96 5.64
N CYS A 252 -3.13 -8.22 4.42
CA CYS A 252 -3.80 -7.83 3.17
C CYS A 252 -5.12 -8.57 2.89
N GLY A 253 -5.40 -9.70 3.54
CA GLY A 253 -6.67 -10.41 3.35
C GLY A 253 -6.82 -11.22 2.06
N LEU A 254 -5.92 -11.12 1.07
CA LEU A 254 -6.01 -11.83 -0.22
C LEU A 254 -6.21 -13.36 -0.09
N CYS A 255 -5.62 -13.97 0.94
CA CYS A 255 -5.79 -15.40 1.21
C CYS A 255 -7.20 -15.78 1.69
N ARG A 256 -7.91 -14.83 2.33
CA ARG A 256 -9.29 -15.01 2.78
C ARG A 256 -10.24 -15.00 1.59
N THR A 257 -10.07 -14.07 0.65
CA THR A 257 -11.00 -13.89 -0.47
C THR A 257 -11.11 -15.14 -1.35
N VAL A 258 -10.04 -15.95 -1.43
CA VAL A 258 -10.01 -17.19 -2.23
C VAL A 258 -10.30 -18.47 -1.46
N CYS A 259 -10.58 -18.39 -0.15
CA CYS A 259 -10.75 -19.59 0.68
C CYS A 259 -12.16 -20.19 0.49
N PRO A 260 -12.31 -21.38 -0.12
CA PRO A 260 -13.63 -21.91 -0.47
C PRO A 260 -14.45 -22.34 0.75
N THR A 261 -13.80 -22.64 1.87
CA THR A 261 -14.46 -23.07 3.11
C THR A 261 -14.62 -21.93 4.12
N GLY A 262 -14.16 -20.72 3.79
CA GLY A 262 -14.15 -19.60 4.74
C GLY A 262 -13.31 -19.87 6.00
N ALA A 263 -12.27 -20.71 5.89
CA ALA A 263 -11.40 -21.08 7.00
C ALA A 263 -10.46 -19.94 7.42
N VAL A 264 -10.10 -19.05 6.49
CA VAL A 264 -9.21 -17.93 6.78
C VAL A 264 -10.02 -16.74 7.26
N ARG A 265 -9.63 -16.12 8.37
CA ARG A 265 -10.23 -14.89 8.89
C ARG A 265 -9.15 -13.86 9.20
N LEU A 266 -9.50 -12.58 9.14
CA LEU A 266 -8.67 -11.50 9.65
C LEU A 266 -9.06 -11.22 11.10
N VAL A 267 -8.06 -11.06 11.95
CA VAL A 267 -8.24 -10.61 13.35
C VAL A 267 -7.36 -9.42 13.61
N ASP A 268 -7.72 -8.63 14.61
CA ASP A 268 -6.91 -7.49 15.02
C ASP A 268 -5.50 -7.97 15.40
N ARG A 269 -4.48 -7.32 14.82
CA ARG A 269 -3.06 -7.60 15.06
C ARG A 269 -2.71 -7.49 16.54
N THR A 270 -3.34 -6.59 17.28
CA THR A 270 -3.09 -6.38 18.72
C THR A 270 -3.62 -7.51 19.59
N THR A 271 -4.41 -8.44 19.04
CA THR A 271 -4.82 -9.65 19.77
C THR A 271 -3.61 -10.54 20.11
N TYR A 272 -2.50 -10.39 19.40
CA TYR A 272 -1.26 -11.13 19.62
C TYR A 272 -0.21 -10.24 20.27
N PRO A 273 0.17 -10.47 21.54
CA PRO A 273 1.21 -9.68 22.22
C PRO A 273 2.55 -9.66 21.48
N ALA A 274 2.89 -10.74 20.78
CA ALA A 274 4.11 -10.84 19.98
C ALA A 274 4.14 -9.91 18.75
N LEU A 275 3.02 -9.25 18.40
CA LEU A 275 2.92 -8.38 17.22
C LEU A 275 2.76 -6.90 17.57
N VAL A 276 2.83 -6.52 18.86
CA VAL A 276 2.56 -5.15 19.33
C VAL A 276 3.44 -4.10 18.65
N ASP A 277 4.68 -4.45 18.32
CA ASP A 277 5.64 -3.57 17.64
C ASP A 277 5.97 -4.03 16.20
N GLU A 278 5.23 -5.03 15.69
CA GLU A 278 5.45 -5.63 14.37
C GLU A 278 4.51 -5.03 13.32
N TRP A 279 4.85 -3.80 12.94
CA TRP A 279 4.14 -2.99 11.94
C TRP A 279 4.92 -2.87 10.64
#